data_AF-A0A6P7SXI8-F1
#
_entry.id   AF-A0A6P7SXI8-F1
#
_cell.length_a   1.000
_cell.length_b   1.000
_cell.length_c   1.000
_cell.angle_alpha   90.00
_cell.angle_beta   90.00
_cell.angle_gamma   90.00
#
_symmetry.space_group_name_H-M   'P 1'
#
loop_
_entity.id
_entity.type
_entity.pdbx_description
1 polymer ?
#
loop_
_entity_poly.entity_id
_entity_poly.type
_entity_poly.pdbx_seq_one_letter_code
_entity_poly.pdbx_strand_id
1 'polypeptide(L)'
;MIVGFNYLAMKITGAMHLTNGIFCLICSIIGFTTHRYYTNYSGYYHRSFFYSDLSVRIAAASFTTSLWIIVVGILGILTGMKSNPEHRTNSLKLAYMVLAILTACSFAFAGMTCFTFHSLWILYYGVYGLYVLFACAAFVMGVEFILAIVSSSICCCCSGTRVVQTTSNVDMQSGQAFTTPPAYIPQA
;
A
#
# COMPACT_ATOMS: atom_id res chain seq x y z
N MET A 1 8.15 22.03 15.50
CA MET A 1 8.48 20.66 15.95
C MET A 1 7.58 19.60 15.30
N ILE A 2 6.26 19.86 15.18
CA ILE A 2 5.27 18.97 14.52
C ILE A 2 5.66 18.56 13.09
N VAL A 3 6.13 19.51 12.26
CA VAL A 3 6.44 19.21 10.85
C VAL A 3 7.59 18.19 10.71
N GLY A 4 8.59 18.23 11.61
CA GLY A 4 9.71 17.28 11.60
C GLY A 4 9.29 15.87 12.01
N PHE A 5 8.34 15.74 12.94
CA PHE A 5 7.77 14.46 13.36
C PHE A 5 7.03 13.76 12.21
N ASN A 6 6.30 14.54 11.39
CA ASN A 6 5.54 13.98 10.26
C ASN A 6 6.45 13.39 9.16
N TYR A 7 7.59 14.03 8.86
CA TYR A 7 8.56 13.49 7.91
C TYR A 7 9.23 12.20 8.43
N LEU A 8 9.52 12.15 9.72
CA LEU A 8 10.06 10.95 10.36
C LEU A 8 9.05 9.80 10.32
N ALA A 9 7.78 10.07 10.64
CA ALA A 9 6.71 9.08 10.59
C ALA A 9 6.52 8.52 9.17
N MET A 10 6.46 9.37 8.14
CA MET A 10 6.34 8.94 6.73
C MET A 10 7.53 8.08 6.29
N LYS A 11 8.75 8.42 6.72
CA LYS A 11 9.94 7.63 6.43
C LYS A 11 9.87 6.25 7.08
N ILE A 12 9.42 6.18 8.33
CA ILE A 12 9.29 4.93 9.08
C ILE A 12 8.22 4.04 8.46
N THR A 13 7.02 4.58 8.17
CA THR A 13 5.95 3.79 7.54
C THR A 13 6.37 3.32 6.15
N GLY A 14 7.01 4.18 5.35
CA GLY A 14 7.60 3.80 4.06
C GLY A 14 8.61 2.65 4.18
N ALA A 15 9.48 2.68 5.19
CA ALA A 15 10.41 1.59 5.45
C ALA A 15 9.71 0.28 5.84
N MET A 16 8.64 0.34 6.65
CA MET A 16 7.86 -0.84 7.02
C MET A 16 7.18 -1.48 5.80
N HIS A 17 6.53 -0.67 4.94
CA HIS A 17 5.97 -1.13 3.67
C HIS A 17 7.04 -1.82 2.80
N LEU A 18 8.23 -1.21 2.69
CA LEU A 18 9.34 -1.77 1.92
C LEU A 18 9.79 -3.13 2.48
N THR A 19 9.99 -3.23 3.80
CA THR A 19 10.42 -4.48 4.45
C THR A 19 9.38 -5.59 4.27
N ASN A 20 8.10 -5.29 4.48
CA ASN A 20 7.01 -6.25 4.26
C ASN A 20 6.95 -6.69 2.79
N GLY A 21 7.05 -5.74 1.85
CA GLY A 21 7.05 -6.02 0.42
C GLY A 21 8.19 -6.94 0.01
N ILE A 22 9.40 -6.73 0.52
CA ILE A 22 10.56 -7.59 0.25
C ILE A 22 10.34 -9.01 0.82
N PHE A 23 9.84 -9.11 2.05
CA PHE A 23 9.55 -10.41 2.66
C PHE A 23 8.51 -11.20 1.84
N CYS A 24 7.41 -10.55 1.45
CA CYS A 24 6.38 -11.14 0.60
C CYS A 24 6.92 -11.51 -0.78
N LEU A 25 7.79 -10.69 -1.38
CA LEU A 25 8.45 -10.99 -2.66
C LEU A 25 9.27 -12.28 -2.59
N ILE A 26 10.07 -12.45 -1.53
CA ILE A 26 10.86 -13.67 -1.31
C ILE A 26 9.93 -14.88 -1.19
N CYS A 27 8.84 -14.76 -0.43
CA CYS A 27 7.84 -15.82 -0.31
C CYS A 27 7.21 -16.16 -1.68
N SER A 28 6.86 -15.17 -2.49
CA SER A 28 6.33 -15.39 -3.84
C SER A 28 7.32 -16.09 -4.78
N ILE A 29 8.61 -15.76 -4.70
CA ILE A 29 9.66 -16.45 -5.46
C ILE A 29 9.75 -17.93 -5.05
N ILE A 30 9.66 -18.22 -3.75
CA ILE A 30 9.58 -19.60 -3.22
C ILE A 30 8.28 -20.29 -3.67
N GLY A 31 7.20 -19.53 -3.88
CA GLY A 31 5.95 -20.03 -4.47
C GLY A 31 6.11 -20.50 -5.93
N PHE A 32 6.98 -19.85 -6.71
CA PHE A 32 7.30 -20.33 -8.05
C PHE A 32 8.17 -21.59 -8.03
N THR A 33 9.07 -21.74 -7.06
CA THR A 33 9.95 -22.92 -6.97
C THR A 33 9.19 -24.17 -6.50
N THR A 34 8.16 -24.00 -5.67
CA THR A 34 7.28 -25.10 -5.23
C THR A 34 6.58 -25.77 -6.41
N HIS A 35 6.05 -25.01 -7.37
CA HIS A 35 5.49 -25.58 -8.60
C HIS A 35 6.49 -26.51 -9.31
N ARG A 36 7.73 -26.04 -9.50
CA ARG A 36 8.79 -26.81 -10.19
C ARG A 36 9.19 -28.08 -9.42
N TYR A 37 9.18 -28.02 -8.10
CA TYR A 37 9.45 -29.19 -7.25
C TYR A 37 8.37 -30.26 -7.41
N TYR A 38 7.08 -29.88 -7.33
CA TYR A 38 5.96 -30.81 -7.48
C TYR A 38 5.87 -31.40 -8.89
N THR A 39 6.15 -30.62 -9.96
CA THR A 39 6.15 -31.15 -11.33
C THR A 39 7.24 -32.20 -11.57
N ASN A 40 8.38 -32.08 -10.89
CA ASN A 40 9.50 -33.01 -11.06
C ASN A 40 9.39 -34.27 -10.19
N TYR A 41 8.79 -34.17 -8.99
CA TYR A 41 8.66 -35.31 -8.06
C TYR A 41 7.38 -36.12 -8.26
N SER A 42 6.26 -35.52 -8.70
CA SER A 42 4.96 -36.21 -8.83
C SER A 42 4.79 -36.97 -10.16
N GLY A 43 5.81 -37.72 -10.55
CA GLY A 43 5.96 -38.28 -11.90
C GLY A 43 4.87 -39.20 -12.43
N TYR A 44 3.89 -39.70 -11.66
CA TYR A 44 3.02 -40.78 -12.17
C TYR A 44 1.53 -40.84 -11.75
N TYR A 45 1.03 -40.09 -10.76
CA TYR A 45 -0.33 -40.38 -10.23
C TYR A 45 -1.33 -39.22 -10.10
N HIS A 46 -0.94 -37.96 -10.34
CA HIS A 46 -1.86 -36.82 -10.17
C HIS A 46 -1.96 -35.89 -11.39
N ARG A 47 -1.95 -36.48 -12.59
CA ARG A 47 -2.06 -35.72 -13.85
C ARG A 47 -3.48 -35.25 -14.20
N SER A 48 -4.52 -35.72 -13.48
CA SER A 48 -5.90 -35.65 -13.99
C SER A 48 -6.86 -34.68 -13.32
N PHE A 49 -6.56 -34.04 -12.20
CA PHE A 49 -7.58 -33.21 -11.54
C PHE A 49 -7.00 -31.88 -11.01
N PHE A 50 -7.12 -30.85 -11.87
CA PHE A 50 -7.08 -29.40 -11.58
C PHE A 50 -5.70 -28.67 -11.55
N TYR A 51 -5.43 -27.97 -12.67
CA TYR A 51 -4.59 -26.77 -12.87
C TYR A 51 -3.16 -26.74 -12.28
N SER A 52 -2.17 -27.29 -13.00
CA SER A 52 -0.75 -26.95 -12.79
C SER A 52 -0.50 -25.44 -12.82
N ASP A 53 -1.24 -24.73 -13.69
CA ASP A 53 -1.09 -23.27 -13.85
C ASP A 53 -1.67 -22.45 -12.69
N LEU A 54 -2.57 -22.99 -11.86
CA LEU A 54 -3.22 -22.21 -10.80
C LEU A 54 -2.20 -21.79 -9.75
N SER A 55 -1.30 -22.70 -9.38
CA SER A 55 -0.21 -22.39 -8.44
C SER A 55 0.71 -21.28 -8.97
N VAL A 56 1.05 -21.32 -10.26
CA VAL A 56 1.87 -20.31 -10.95
C VAL A 56 1.14 -18.97 -11.05
N ARG A 57 -0.17 -18.99 -11.35
CA ARG A 57 -1.01 -17.78 -11.39
C ARG A 57 -1.14 -17.12 -10.03
N ILE A 58 -1.36 -17.90 -8.97
CA ILE A 58 -1.41 -17.41 -7.59
C ILE A 58 -0.05 -16.86 -7.16
N ALA A 59 1.05 -17.55 -7.48
CA ALA A 59 2.40 -17.07 -7.22
C ALA A 59 2.67 -15.75 -7.98
N ALA A 60 2.28 -15.64 -9.25
CA ALA A 60 2.41 -14.42 -10.04
C ALA A 60 1.56 -13.25 -9.51
N ALA A 61 0.34 -13.52 -9.05
CA ALA A 61 -0.50 -12.53 -8.38
C ALA A 61 0.17 -12.03 -7.10
N SER A 62 0.63 -12.94 -6.23
CA SER A 62 1.34 -12.58 -4.99
C SER A 62 2.64 -11.80 -5.26
N PHE A 63 3.36 -12.16 -6.31
CA PHE A 63 4.56 -11.46 -6.75
C PHE A 63 4.25 -10.03 -7.19
N THR A 64 3.19 -9.85 -7.99
CA THR A 64 2.73 -8.53 -8.44
C THR A 64 2.29 -7.67 -7.26
N THR A 65 1.55 -8.23 -6.29
CA THR A 65 1.17 -7.51 -5.07
C THR A 65 2.39 -7.08 -4.24
N SER A 66 3.42 -7.93 -4.17
CA SER A 66 4.65 -7.63 -3.43
C SER A 66 5.45 -6.50 -4.08
N LEU A 67 5.56 -6.50 -5.41
CA LEU A 67 6.18 -5.39 -6.16
C LEU A 67 5.44 -4.07 -5.94
N TRP A 68 4.11 -4.10 -5.93
CA TRP A 68 3.31 -2.91 -5.65
C TRP A 68 3.63 -2.32 -4.27
N ILE A 69 3.69 -3.16 -3.24
CA ILE A 69 4.02 -2.75 -1.87
C ILE A 69 5.45 -2.17 -1.79
N ILE A 70 6.41 -2.75 -2.50
CA ILE A 70 7.78 -2.21 -2.59
C ILE A 70 7.76 -0.79 -3.17
N VAL A 71 7.00 -0.55 -4.25
CA VAL A 71 6.86 0.78 -4.86
C VAL A 71 6.25 1.78 -3.87
N VAL A 72 5.21 1.36 -3.14
CA VAL A 72 4.58 2.18 -2.08
C VAL A 72 5.61 2.53 -0.99
N GLY A 73 6.42 1.56 -0.56
CA GLY A 73 7.46 1.77 0.45
C GLY A 73 8.56 2.73 0.01
N ILE A 74 9.05 2.59 -1.23
CA ILE A 74 10.04 3.53 -1.81
C ILE A 74 9.47 4.95 -1.84
N LEU A 75 8.23 5.13 -2.28
CA LEU A 75 7.58 6.45 -2.31
C LEU A 75 7.35 7.02 -0.90
N GLY A 76 7.04 6.18 0.09
CA GLY A 76 6.98 6.59 1.50
C GLY A 76 8.33 7.10 2.02
N ILE A 77 9.44 6.45 1.67
CA ILE A 77 10.78 6.92 2.04
C ILE A 77 11.11 8.25 1.36
N LEU A 78 10.82 8.38 0.06
CA LEU A 78 11.08 9.60 -0.72
C LEU A 78 10.26 10.80 -0.23
N THR A 79 9.00 10.58 0.19
CA THR A 79 8.16 11.63 0.80
C THR A 79 8.70 12.10 2.15
N GLY A 80 9.32 11.21 2.93
CA GLY A 80 9.95 11.52 4.21
C GLY A 80 11.28 12.30 4.11
N MET A 81 11.84 12.49 2.91
CA MET A 81 13.11 13.21 2.74
C MET A 81 12.92 14.74 2.81
N LYS A 82 13.58 15.36 3.79
CA LYS A 82 13.54 16.82 4.04
C LYS A 82 14.19 17.67 2.93
N SER A 83 15.00 17.08 2.05
CA SER A 83 15.78 17.81 1.03
C SER A 83 14.99 18.21 -0.22
N ASN A 84 13.69 17.86 -0.32
CA ASN A 84 12.90 18.11 -1.51
C ASN A 84 12.28 19.51 -1.53
N PRO A 85 12.16 20.16 -2.71
CA PRO A 85 11.42 21.41 -2.85
C PRO A 85 9.94 21.22 -2.48
N GLU A 86 9.32 22.28 -1.94
CA GLU A 86 7.99 22.23 -1.32
C GLU A 86 6.89 21.73 -2.29
N HIS A 87 6.92 22.19 -3.55
CA HIS A 87 6.01 21.74 -4.61
C HIS A 87 6.11 20.23 -4.89
N ARG A 88 7.34 19.70 -4.98
CA ARG A 88 7.58 18.26 -5.23
C ARG A 88 7.14 17.40 -4.05
N THR A 89 7.33 17.90 -2.84
CA THR A 89 6.94 17.20 -1.60
C THR A 89 5.42 17.05 -1.50
N ASN A 90 4.65 18.07 -1.87
CA ASN A 90 3.18 17.99 -1.86
C ASN A 90 2.64 17.01 -2.90
N SER A 91 3.21 17.01 -4.11
CA SER A 91 2.85 16.04 -5.15
C SER A 91 3.18 14.60 -4.73
N LEU A 92 4.35 14.37 -4.14
CA LEU A 92 4.73 13.04 -3.64
C LEU A 92 3.85 12.57 -2.48
N LYS A 93 3.45 13.46 -1.56
CA LYS A 93 2.52 13.14 -0.46
C LYS A 93 1.15 12.71 -0.99
N LEU A 94 0.63 13.42 -1.99
CA LEU A 94 -0.63 13.06 -2.64
C LEU A 94 -0.52 11.70 -3.33
N ALA A 95 0.57 11.46 -4.07
CA ALA A 95 0.81 10.17 -4.73
C ALA A 95 0.91 9.03 -3.71
N TYR A 96 1.66 9.20 -2.63
CA TYR A 96 1.78 8.20 -1.57
C TYR A 96 0.44 7.93 -0.86
N MET A 97 -0.37 8.97 -0.61
CA MET A 97 -1.72 8.81 -0.05
C MET A 97 -2.62 7.96 -0.96
N VAL A 98 -2.68 8.28 -2.26
CA VAL A 98 -3.49 7.53 -3.24
C VAL A 98 -3.02 6.08 -3.32
N LEU A 99 -1.71 5.85 -3.36
CA LEU A 99 -1.14 4.51 -3.40
C LEU A 99 -1.41 3.72 -2.13
N ALA A 100 -1.34 4.35 -0.95
CA ALA A 100 -1.68 3.70 0.32
C ALA A 100 -3.15 3.26 0.37
N ILE A 101 -4.07 4.11 -0.10
CA ILE A 101 -5.50 3.76 -0.20
C ILE A 101 -5.72 2.59 -1.17
N LEU A 102 -5.09 2.64 -2.35
CA LEU A 102 -5.15 1.52 -3.31
C LEU A 102 -4.60 0.22 -2.70
N THR A 103 -3.50 0.30 -1.95
CA THR A 103 -2.93 -0.86 -1.26
C THR A 103 -3.92 -1.45 -0.25
N ALA A 104 -4.58 -0.62 0.56
CA ALA A 104 -5.56 -1.08 1.53
C ALA A 104 -6.80 -1.72 0.87
N CYS A 105 -7.30 -1.13 -0.22
CA CYS A 105 -8.54 -1.56 -0.85
C CYS A 105 -8.41 -2.82 -1.72
N SER A 106 -7.31 -2.99 -2.45
CA SER A 106 -7.19 -4.08 -3.42
C SER A 106 -5.98 -4.99 -3.17
N PHE A 107 -4.78 -4.42 -3.07
CA PHE A 107 -3.55 -5.23 -3.06
C PHE A 107 -3.35 -6.01 -1.76
N ALA A 108 -3.78 -5.48 -0.61
CA ALA A 108 -3.71 -6.19 0.66
C ALA A 108 -4.65 -7.41 0.67
N PHE A 109 -5.90 -7.25 0.23
CA PHE A 109 -6.85 -8.36 0.11
C PHE A 109 -6.41 -9.39 -0.95
N ALA A 110 -5.92 -8.93 -2.10
CA ALA A 110 -5.38 -9.82 -3.13
C ALA A 110 -4.18 -10.62 -2.61
N GLY A 111 -3.24 -9.99 -1.91
CA GLY A 111 -2.08 -10.68 -1.33
C GLY A 111 -2.47 -11.66 -0.22
N MET A 112 -3.34 -11.26 0.71
CA MET A 112 -3.86 -12.15 1.77
C MET A 112 -4.50 -13.41 1.18
N THR A 113 -5.40 -13.24 0.20
CA THR A 113 -6.08 -14.37 -0.45
C THR A 113 -5.06 -15.25 -1.19
N CYS A 114 -4.17 -14.67 -1.99
CA CYS A 114 -3.17 -15.44 -2.73
C CYS A 114 -2.26 -16.28 -1.80
N PHE A 115 -1.70 -15.69 -0.75
CA PHE A 115 -0.83 -16.42 0.18
C PHE A 115 -1.60 -17.46 1.00
N THR A 116 -2.84 -17.19 1.38
CA THR A 116 -3.69 -18.17 2.08
C THR A 116 -4.01 -19.36 1.20
N PHE A 117 -4.44 -19.12 -0.05
CA PHE A 117 -4.69 -20.20 -1.01
C PHE A 117 -3.43 -21.01 -1.29
N HIS A 118 -2.27 -20.37 -1.38
CA HIS A 118 -0.99 -21.05 -1.58
C HIS A 118 -0.60 -21.91 -0.36
N SER A 119 -0.84 -21.42 0.86
CA SER A 119 -0.62 -22.18 2.10
C SER A 119 -1.55 -23.40 2.19
N LEU A 120 -2.85 -23.23 1.90
CA LEU A 120 -3.84 -24.32 1.87
C LEU A 120 -3.49 -25.37 0.82
N TRP A 121 -3.05 -24.93 -0.36
CA TRP A 121 -2.57 -25.82 -1.40
C TRP A 121 -1.41 -26.70 -0.88
N ILE A 122 -0.38 -26.09 -0.29
CA ILE A 122 0.79 -26.83 0.22
C ILE A 122 0.42 -27.78 1.36
N LEU A 123 -0.50 -27.38 2.24
CA LEU A 123 -0.98 -28.21 3.34
C LEU A 123 -1.71 -29.46 2.80
N TYR A 124 -2.53 -29.29 1.77
CA TYR A 124 -3.26 -30.40 1.15
C TYR A 124 -2.33 -31.41 0.46
N TYR A 125 -1.23 -30.95 -0.16
CA TYR A 125 -0.29 -31.81 -0.88
C TYR A 125 0.91 -32.31 -0.06
N GLY A 126 0.97 -32.00 1.24
CA GLY A 126 1.82 -32.72 2.22
C GLY A 126 3.26 -32.22 2.42
N VAL A 127 3.63 -31.02 1.95
CA VAL A 127 4.95 -30.43 2.27
C VAL A 127 4.84 -29.55 3.53
N TYR A 128 4.93 -30.19 4.69
CA TYR A 128 4.71 -29.57 6.00
C TYR A 128 5.69 -28.46 6.38
N GLY A 129 6.83 -28.28 5.70
CA GLY A 129 7.75 -27.19 6.02
C GLY A 129 7.34 -25.83 5.46
N LEU A 130 6.67 -25.80 4.30
CA LEU A 130 6.45 -24.56 3.56
C LEU A 130 5.11 -23.88 3.86
N TYR A 131 4.11 -24.61 4.38
CA TYR A 131 2.79 -24.03 4.68
C TYR A 131 2.89 -22.88 5.69
N VAL A 132 3.76 -23.01 6.70
CA VAL A 132 3.98 -22.01 7.76
C VAL A 132 4.50 -20.71 7.15
N LEU A 133 5.43 -20.80 6.20
CA LEU A 133 6.01 -19.63 5.53
C LEU A 133 4.91 -18.81 4.82
N PHE A 134 4.03 -19.47 4.07
CA PHE A 134 2.94 -18.80 3.35
C PHE A 134 1.84 -18.30 4.28
N ALA A 135 1.58 -18.99 5.40
CA ALA A 135 0.68 -18.48 6.44
C ALA A 135 1.24 -17.22 7.10
N CYS A 136 2.54 -17.18 7.39
CA CYS A 136 3.22 -15.98 7.88
C CYS A 136 3.17 -14.84 6.85
N ALA A 137 3.35 -15.13 5.55
CA ALA A 137 3.20 -14.14 4.49
C ALA A 137 1.77 -13.57 4.43
N ALA A 138 0.74 -14.41 4.57
CA ALA A 138 -0.64 -13.94 4.68
C ALA A 138 -0.86 -13.03 5.90
N PHE A 139 -0.28 -13.37 7.05
CA PHE A 139 -0.33 -12.51 8.24
C PHE A 139 0.37 -11.16 8.01
N VAL A 140 1.54 -11.16 7.37
CA VAL A 140 2.27 -9.92 7.03
C VAL A 140 1.44 -9.05 6.08
N MET A 141 0.69 -9.63 5.13
CA MET A 141 -0.26 -8.86 4.31
C MET A 141 -1.42 -8.26 5.13
N GLY A 142 -1.83 -8.91 6.22
CA GLY A 142 -2.76 -8.33 7.19
C GLY A 142 -2.17 -7.15 7.96
N VAL A 143 -0.90 -7.24 8.36
CA VAL A 143 -0.17 -6.10 8.95
C VAL A 143 -0.04 -4.97 7.94
N GLU A 144 0.23 -5.29 6.68
CA GLU A 144 0.33 -4.34 5.59
C GLU A 144 -0.97 -3.57 5.35
N PHE A 145 -2.13 -4.24 5.48
CA PHE A 145 -3.44 -3.59 5.45
C PHE A 145 -3.56 -2.53 6.55
N ILE A 146 -3.17 -2.86 7.79
CA ILE A 146 -3.20 -1.93 8.93
C ILE A 146 -2.24 -0.76 8.68
N LEU A 147 -1.02 -1.04 8.23
CA LEU A 147 -0.03 -0.02 7.91
C LEU A 147 -0.52 0.92 6.80
N ALA A 148 -1.19 0.41 5.77
CA ALA A 148 -1.75 1.23 4.70
C ALA A 148 -2.82 2.21 5.22
N ILE A 149 -3.69 1.75 6.14
CA ILE A 149 -4.67 2.62 6.82
C ILE A 149 -3.96 3.68 7.65
N VAL A 150 -3.00 3.29 8.49
CA VAL A 150 -2.24 4.22 9.34
C VAL A 150 -1.51 5.27 8.49
N SER A 151 -0.82 4.85 7.43
CA SER A 151 -0.14 5.73 6.49
C SER A 151 -1.09 6.71 5.82
N SER A 152 -2.28 6.25 5.38
CA SER A 152 -3.30 7.14 4.80
C SER A 152 -3.79 8.17 5.80
N SER A 153 -3.99 7.79 7.07
CA SER A 153 -4.45 8.69 8.12
C SER A 153 -3.41 9.78 8.45
N ILE A 154 -2.12 9.41 8.52
CA ILE A 154 -1.02 10.36 8.72
C ILE A 154 -0.97 11.35 7.55
N CYS A 155 -1.12 10.88 6.31
CA CYS A 155 -1.17 11.74 5.15
C CYS A 155 -2.36 12.69 5.17
N CYS A 156 -3.57 12.21 5.51
CA CYS A 156 -4.77 13.05 5.62
C CYS A 156 -4.65 14.11 6.72
N CYS A 157 -4.16 13.74 7.90
CA CYS A 157 -4.06 14.66 9.04
C CYS A 157 -2.86 15.63 8.93
N CYS A 158 -1.81 15.25 8.20
CA CYS A 158 -0.57 16.03 8.08
C CYS A 158 -0.42 16.75 6.74
N SER A 159 -1.25 16.42 5.74
CA SER A 159 -1.49 17.28 4.58
C SER A 159 -2.36 18.42 5.06
N GLY A 160 -1.75 19.36 5.78
CA GLY A 160 -2.32 20.67 5.97
C GLY A 160 -2.56 21.24 4.58
N THR A 161 -3.77 21.04 4.06
CA THR A 161 -4.40 22.04 3.24
C THR A 161 -4.31 23.30 4.09
N ARG A 162 -3.24 24.09 3.86
CA ARG A 162 -3.46 25.52 3.76
C ARG A 162 -4.58 25.60 2.74
N VAL A 163 -5.81 25.65 3.26
CA VAL A 163 -6.90 26.32 2.61
C VAL A 163 -6.23 27.63 2.22
N VAL A 164 -5.83 27.71 0.96
CA VAL A 164 -5.75 28.99 0.31
C VAL A 164 -7.18 29.47 0.51
N GLN A 165 -7.38 30.28 1.55
CA GLN A 165 -8.47 31.23 1.62
C GLN A 165 -8.22 32.20 0.46
N THR A 166 -8.23 31.71 -0.77
CA THR A 166 -8.89 32.40 -1.84
C THR A 166 -10.32 32.44 -1.36
N THR A 167 -10.64 33.51 -0.66
CA THR A 167 -11.96 34.10 -0.60
C THR A 167 -12.51 34.21 -2.02
N SER A 168 -12.94 33.08 -2.59
CA SER A 168 -14.12 33.01 -3.42
C SER A 168 -15.32 33.02 -2.46
N ASN A 169 -15.51 34.14 -1.77
CA ASN A 169 -16.83 34.49 -1.26
C ASN A 169 -17.58 35.09 -2.45
N VAL A 170 -18.09 34.19 -3.29
CA VAL A 170 -19.31 34.44 -4.05
C VAL A 170 -20.26 33.32 -3.66
N ASP A 171 -21.05 33.65 -2.65
CA ASP A 171 -22.40 33.17 -2.31
C ASP A 171 -22.86 31.76 -2.74
N MET A 172 -23.23 30.99 -1.71
CA MET A 172 -24.63 30.54 -1.59
C MET A 172 -25.04 30.32 -0.12
N GLN A 173 -25.65 31.38 0.43
CA GLN A 173 -26.76 31.46 1.38
C GLN A 173 -27.09 30.29 2.34
N SER A 174 -27.08 30.62 3.63
CA SER A 174 -28.27 30.53 4.49
C SER A 174 -28.11 31.38 5.76
N GLY A 175 -28.69 32.59 5.73
CA GLY A 175 -29.16 33.32 6.92
C GLY A 175 -28.20 34.32 7.56
N GLN A 176 -28.26 35.59 7.13
CA GLN A 176 -28.64 36.74 7.97
C GLN A 176 -28.42 38.07 7.22
N ALA A 177 -29.22 39.07 7.60
CA ALA A 177 -29.62 40.22 6.80
C ALA A 177 -28.58 41.36 6.69
N PHE A 178 -28.56 41.97 5.51
CA PHE A 178 -28.43 43.41 5.17
C PHE A 178 -27.90 44.40 6.23
N THR A 179 -26.81 45.14 5.93
CA THR A 179 -26.82 46.60 5.62
C THR A 179 -25.41 47.18 5.36
N THR A 180 -25.26 47.78 4.17
CA THR A 180 -24.39 48.92 3.75
C THR A 180 -22.85 48.79 3.62
N PRO A 181 -22.24 49.31 2.52
CA PRO A 181 -20.79 49.37 2.29
C PRO A 181 -20.19 50.76 2.58
N PRO A 182 -18.88 50.84 2.85
CA PRO A 182 -18.02 51.73 2.04
C PRO A 182 -16.59 51.13 1.92
N ALA A 183 -15.61 51.64 1.20
CA ALA A 183 -15.42 52.52 0.05
C ALA A 183 -13.92 52.37 -0.29
N TYR A 184 -13.58 52.56 -1.56
CA TYR A 184 -12.23 52.44 -2.10
C TYR A 184 -11.30 53.57 -1.63
N ILE A 185 -10.05 53.25 -1.24
CA ILE A 185 -8.94 54.21 -1.14
C ILE A 185 -7.66 53.52 -1.65
N PRO A 186 -7.00 54.01 -2.73
CA PRO A 186 -5.66 53.60 -3.12
C PRO A 186 -4.64 54.64 -2.66
N GLN A 187 -3.53 54.22 -2.04
CA GLN A 187 -2.31 55.03 -1.90
C GLN A 187 -1.15 54.05 -1.66
N ALA A 188 0.05 54.22 -2.19
CA ALA A 188 0.62 54.90 -3.36
C ALA A 188 2.01 54.23 -3.53
#